data_AF-A0A0F6A878-F1
#
_entry.id   AF-A0A0F6A878-F1
#
_cell.length_a   1.000
_cell.length_b   1.000
_cell.length_c   1.000
_cell.angle_alpha   90.00
_cell.angle_beta   90.00
_cell.angle_gamma   90.00
#
_symmetry.space_group_name_H-M   'P 1'
#
loop_
_entity.id
_entity.type
_entity.pdbx_description
1 polymer ?
#
loop_
_entity_poly.entity_id
_entity_poly.type
_entity_poly.pdbx_seq_one_letter_code
_entity_poly.pdbx_strand_id
1 'polypeptide(L)'
;MKTTFLASTLLASIISFNGLATEVTTNADDGLLKYSYNFVYLKCESASCNGAITRWYKMKVFYKFIADIPPHSEVRIYWNENVPTGISAGKKVAYTNGAACSDGSNMTAKWFLDSSFKPITAIATDCDGVEHTYSVHQFNF
;
A
#
# COMPACT_ATOMS: atom_id res chain seq x y z
N MET A 1 -54.39 -13.94 -30.81
CA MET A 1 -53.87 -13.60 -29.46
C MET A 1 -52.49 -13.00 -29.62
N LYS A 2 -52.32 -11.72 -29.27
CA LYS A 2 -51.02 -11.04 -29.23
C LYS A 2 -50.57 -11.01 -27.77
N THR A 3 -49.40 -11.57 -27.48
CA THR A 3 -48.72 -11.39 -26.19
C THR A 3 -47.30 -10.94 -26.50
N THR A 4 -47.09 -9.65 -26.28
CA THR A 4 -45.83 -8.93 -26.41
C THR A 4 -44.85 -9.36 -25.32
N PHE A 5 -43.63 -9.68 -25.74
CA PHE A 5 -42.45 -9.77 -24.86
C PHE A 5 -42.13 -8.41 -24.28
N LEU A 6 -41.98 -8.32 -22.97
CA LEU A 6 -41.35 -7.19 -22.28
C LEU A 6 -40.19 -7.74 -21.44
N ALA A 7 -39.02 -7.76 -22.06
CA ALA A 7 -37.76 -7.73 -21.34
C ALA A 7 -37.49 -6.27 -20.94
N SER A 8 -37.23 -5.99 -19.67
CA SER A 8 -36.52 -4.79 -19.25
C SER A 8 -36.00 -4.91 -17.81
N THR A 9 -34.69 -5.16 -17.74
CA THR A 9 -33.69 -4.47 -16.91
C THR A 9 -33.86 -4.48 -15.38
N LEU A 10 -33.07 -5.35 -14.73
CA LEU A 10 -32.60 -5.14 -13.35
C LEU A 10 -31.86 -3.80 -13.28
N LEU A 11 -32.36 -2.85 -12.49
CA LEU A 11 -31.57 -1.71 -12.03
C LEU A 11 -30.62 -2.21 -10.94
N ALA A 12 -29.35 -2.38 -11.29
CA ALA A 12 -28.26 -2.42 -10.33
C ALA A 12 -27.91 -0.98 -9.93
N SER A 13 -28.31 -0.56 -8.74
CA SER A 13 -27.82 0.66 -8.10
C SER A 13 -26.38 0.44 -7.64
N ILE A 14 -25.43 0.70 -8.54
CA ILE A 14 -24.01 0.82 -8.17
C ILE A 14 -23.89 2.13 -7.40
N ILE A 15 -23.88 2.04 -6.07
CA ILE A 15 -23.49 3.14 -5.19
C ILE A 15 -22.00 3.37 -5.44
N SER A 16 -21.70 4.35 -6.28
CA SER A 16 -20.36 4.86 -6.50
C SER A 16 -19.88 5.56 -5.23
N PHE A 17 -19.19 4.82 -4.36
CA PHE A 17 -18.36 5.42 -3.33
C PHE A 17 -17.20 6.12 -4.04
N ASN A 18 -17.27 7.44 -4.09
CA ASN A 18 -16.12 8.29 -4.35
C ASN A 18 -15.09 8.04 -3.24
N GLY A 19 -14.20 7.07 -3.44
CA GLY A 19 -12.98 6.95 -2.68
C GLY A 19 -12.10 8.14 -3.01
N LEU A 20 -12.33 9.25 -2.30
CA LEU A 20 -11.36 10.32 -2.16
C LEU A 20 -10.08 9.67 -1.64
N ALA A 21 -9.11 9.46 -2.53
CA ALA A 21 -7.77 9.08 -2.15
C ALA A 21 -7.29 10.12 -1.14
N THR A 22 -7.29 9.74 0.14
CA THR A 22 -6.88 10.63 1.21
C THR A 22 -5.40 10.88 0.97
N GLU A 23 -5.03 12.13 0.69
CA GLU A 23 -3.62 12.50 0.64
C GLU A 23 -3.04 12.20 2.01
N VAL A 24 -2.20 11.17 2.10
CA VAL A 24 -1.53 10.90 3.37
C VAL A 24 -0.60 12.08 3.66
N THR A 25 -0.97 12.83 4.69
CA THR A 25 -0.30 14.06 5.12
C THR A 25 1.12 13.74 5.55
N THR A 26 2.08 14.34 4.85
CA THR A 26 3.50 14.24 5.18
C THR A 26 3.77 15.02 6.46
N ASN A 27 4.43 14.40 7.42
CA ASN A 27 4.79 15.03 8.69
C ASN A 27 6.21 15.63 8.59
N ALA A 28 6.43 16.80 9.20
CA ALA A 28 7.76 17.43 9.21
C ALA A 28 8.83 16.52 9.83
N ASP A 29 8.41 15.58 10.68
CA ASP A 29 9.28 14.62 11.36
C ASP A 29 9.72 13.43 10.49
N ASP A 30 9.19 13.26 9.28
CA ASP A 30 9.45 12.09 8.44
C ASP A 30 10.86 12.06 7.84
N GLY A 31 11.57 13.19 7.87
CA GLY A 31 12.92 13.33 7.32
C GLY A 31 12.94 13.73 5.85
N LEU A 32 13.95 13.26 5.11
CA LEU A 32 14.19 13.66 3.73
C LEU A 32 13.43 12.75 2.76
N LEU A 33 12.68 13.34 1.82
CA LEU A 33 12.08 12.60 0.72
C LEU A 33 13.18 12.00 -0.16
N LYS A 34 13.16 10.68 -0.33
CA LYS A 34 14.14 9.95 -1.17
C LYS A 34 13.54 9.38 -2.44
N TYR A 35 12.26 9.04 -2.41
CA TYR A 35 11.56 8.52 -3.56
C TYR A 35 10.11 8.99 -3.56
N SER A 36 9.62 9.38 -4.74
CA SER A 36 8.22 9.75 -4.96
C SER A 36 7.82 9.37 -6.37
N TYR A 37 6.74 8.61 -6.52
CA TYR A 37 6.22 8.23 -7.82
C TYR A 37 4.70 8.11 -7.78
N ASN A 38 4.02 8.59 -8.83
CA ASN A 38 2.55 8.71 -8.83
C ASN A 38 1.82 7.42 -9.18
N PHE A 39 2.46 6.53 -9.95
CA PHE A 39 1.81 5.33 -10.50
C PHE A 39 2.53 4.06 -10.03
N VAL A 40 2.38 3.73 -8.75
CA VAL A 40 2.91 2.49 -8.16
C VAL A 40 1.79 1.49 -7.94
N TYR A 41 1.96 0.26 -8.43
CA TYR A 41 1.11 -0.87 -8.11
C TYR A 41 1.94 -2.03 -7.55
N LEU A 42 1.25 -2.93 -6.84
CA LEU A 42 1.80 -4.18 -6.36
C LEU A 42 1.27 -5.32 -7.21
N LYS A 43 2.15 -6.26 -7.54
CA LYS A 43 1.76 -7.55 -8.09
C LYS A 43 2.01 -8.61 -7.02
N CYS A 44 0.98 -9.39 -6.74
CA CYS A 44 1.06 -10.44 -5.75
C CYS A 44 1.79 -11.66 -6.32
N GLU A 45 2.84 -12.11 -5.63
CA GLU A 45 3.67 -13.25 -6.00
C GLU A 45 3.32 -14.52 -5.21
N SER A 46 2.55 -14.39 -4.12
CA SER A 46 2.07 -15.54 -3.35
C SER A 46 1.00 -16.34 -4.13
N ALA A 47 0.92 -17.64 -3.85
CA ALA A 47 -0.11 -18.51 -4.47
C ALA A 47 -1.54 -18.14 -4.05
N SER A 48 -1.70 -17.57 -2.85
CA SER A 48 -2.96 -17.13 -2.24
C SER A 48 -3.77 -16.12 -3.07
N CYS A 49 -3.09 -15.36 -3.93
CA CYS A 49 -3.65 -14.22 -4.63
C CYS A 49 -3.55 -14.35 -6.16
N ASN A 50 -3.04 -15.49 -6.67
CA ASN A 50 -3.01 -15.85 -8.09
C ASN A 50 -2.57 -14.72 -9.05
N GLY A 51 -1.49 -13.99 -8.71
CA GLY A 51 -0.95 -12.93 -9.56
C GLY A 51 -1.77 -11.64 -9.59
N ALA A 52 -2.72 -11.45 -8.67
CA ALA A 52 -3.54 -10.24 -8.61
C ALA A 52 -2.67 -8.97 -8.50
N ILE A 53 -3.11 -7.92 -9.19
CA ILE A 53 -2.49 -6.59 -9.17
C ILE A 53 -3.37 -5.59 -8.43
N THR A 54 -2.74 -4.70 -7.68
CA THR A 54 -3.46 -3.60 -7.02
C THR A 54 -3.73 -2.45 -8.00
N ARG A 55 -4.57 -1.50 -7.58
CA ARG A 55 -4.67 -0.20 -8.27
C ARG A 55 -3.36 0.59 -8.13
N TRP A 56 -3.26 1.63 -8.94
CA TRP A 56 -2.15 2.59 -8.89
C TRP A 56 -2.38 3.62 -7.79
N TYR A 57 -1.37 3.81 -6.96
CA TYR A 57 -1.36 4.87 -5.96
C TYR A 57 -0.02 5.60 -5.98
N LYS A 58 -0.05 6.85 -5.53
CA LYS A 58 1.16 7.62 -5.27
C LYS A 58 1.89 6.99 -4.09
N MET A 59 3.19 6.79 -4.26
CA MET A 59 4.08 6.32 -3.20
C MET A 59 5.08 7.42 -2.83
N LYS A 60 5.31 7.61 -1.54
CA LYS A 60 6.39 8.45 -1.01
C LYS A 60 7.23 7.65 -0.02
N VAL A 61 8.55 7.80 -0.11
CA VAL A 61 9.50 7.19 0.82
C VAL A 61 10.37 8.28 1.41
N PHE A 62 10.40 8.34 2.73
CA PHE A 62 11.23 9.25 3.49
C PHE A 62 12.31 8.50 4.26
N TYR A 63 13.44 9.17 4.44
CA TYR A 63 14.56 8.67 5.21
C TYR A 63 14.98 9.69 6.26
N LYS A 64 15.13 9.21 7.48
CA LYS A 64 15.66 9.97 8.61
C LYS A 64 16.84 9.23 9.22
N PHE A 65 17.90 9.97 9.50
CA PHE A 65 18.99 9.49 10.36
C PHE A 65 18.73 9.96 11.78
N ILE A 66 18.76 9.04 12.74
CA ILE A 66 18.56 9.33 14.16
C ILE A 66 19.85 8.95 14.87
N ALA A 67 20.63 9.97 15.24
CA ALA A 67 21.82 9.75 16.04
C ALA A 67 21.46 9.07 17.37
N ASP A 68 22.36 8.24 17.89
CA ASP A 68 22.31 7.68 19.25
C ASP A 68 21.18 6.71 19.60
N ILE A 69 20.22 6.47 18.69
CA ILE A 69 19.17 5.45 18.84
C ILE A 69 19.35 4.38 17.76
N PRO A 70 19.83 3.18 18.09
CA PRO A 70 19.80 2.05 17.18
C PRO A 70 18.36 1.60 16.90
N PRO A 71 18.00 1.29 15.64
CA PRO A 71 18.79 1.51 14.44
C PRO A 71 18.85 2.99 14.07
N HIS A 72 20.04 3.50 13.77
CA HIS A 72 20.30 4.93 13.50
C HIS A 72 19.64 5.49 12.22
N SER A 73 18.74 4.72 11.62
CA SER A 73 18.11 5.01 10.36
C SER A 73 16.68 4.52 10.39
N GLU A 74 15.79 5.39 9.98
CA GLU A 74 14.38 5.11 9.86
C GLU A 74 13.95 5.39 8.42
N VAL A 75 13.24 4.44 7.83
CA VAL A 75 12.57 4.60 6.54
C VAL A 75 11.06 4.57 6.76
N ARG A 76 10.38 5.57 6.20
CA ARG A 76 8.92 5.72 6.28
C ARG A 76 8.33 5.66 4.88
N ILE A 77 7.30 4.83 4.71
CA ILE A 77 6.60 4.64 3.44
C ILE A 77 5.14 5.02 3.58
N TYR A 78 4.67 5.79 2.61
CA TYR A 78 3.27 6.11 2.41
C TYR A 78 2.82 5.58 1.05
N TRP A 79 1.79 4.73 1.04
CA TRP A 79 1.21 4.19 -0.19
C TRP A 79 -0.22 3.68 0.06
N ASN A 80 -1.20 4.18 -0.70
CA ASN A 80 -2.63 3.93 -0.43
C ASN A 80 -2.97 4.26 1.05
N GLU A 81 -3.58 3.32 1.78
CA GLU A 81 -3.91 3.41 3.20
C GLU A 81 -2.73 3.05 4.12
N ASN A 82 -1.58 2.64 3.56
CA ASN A 82 -0.42 2.30 4.37
C ASN A 82 0.23 3.55 4.95
N VAL A 83 0.30 3.56 6.28
CA VAL A 83 0.97 4.59 7.08
C VAL A 83 2.19 3.99 7.81
N PRO A 84 3.31 4.72 7.94
CA PRO A 84 4.49 4.24 8.65
C PRO A 84 4.17 3.81 10.09
N THR A 85 4.76 2.69 10.51
CA THR A 85 4.67 2.19 11.88
C THR A 85 6.04 1.78 12.39
N GLY A 86 6.32 2.04 13.67
CA GLY A 86 7.55 1.64 14.34
C GLY A 86 8.83 2.29 13.81
N ILE A 87 9.96 1.95 14.45
CA ILE A 87 11.30 2.31 13.99
C ILE A 87 11.80 1.19 13.09
N SER A 88 12.15 1.55 11.86
CA SER A 88 12.55 0.58 10.83
C SER A 88 13.85 -0.14 11.21
N ALA A 89 13.93 -1.46 11.01
CA ALA A 89 15.08 -2.30 11.39
C ALA A 89 16.35 -2.10 10.52
N GLY A 90 16.50 -0.92 9.89
CA GLY A 90 17.66 -0.56 9.07
C GLY A 90 17.30 0.30 7.86
N LYS A 91 18.33 0.89 7.23
CA LYS A 91 18.24 1.89 6.14
C LYS A 91 17.40 1.51 4.91
N LYS A 92 17.02 0.25 4.77
CA LYS A 92 16.38 -0.31 3.56
C LYS A 92 15.16 -1.18 3.87
N VAL A 93 14.65 -1.08 5.09
CA VAL A 93 13.43 -1.76 5.51
C VAL A 93 12.50 -0.70 6.06
N ALA A 94 11.21 -0.77 5.73
CA ALA A 94 10.17 0.06 6.34
C ALA A 94 9.01 -0.82 6.80
N TYR A 95 8.28 -0.36 7.80
CA TYR A 95 7.08 -1.03 8.28
C TYR A 95 5.89 -0.07 8.17
N THR A 96 4.74 -0.61 7.80
CA THR A 96 3.50 0.15 7.71
C THR A 96 2.32 -0.59 8.30
N ASN A 97 1.36 0.14 8.85
CA ASN A 97 0.00 -0.34 9.09
C ASN A 97 -0.86 0.04 7.89
N GLY A 98 -1.68 -0.90 7.41
CA GLY A 98 -2.63 -0.71 6.34
C GLY A 98 -4.07 -0.61 6.84
N ALA A 99 -5.00 -1.11 6.02
CA ALA A 99 -6.43 -1.11 6.32
C ALA A 99 -6.75 -1.77 7.68
N ALA A 100 -7.77 -1.24 8.35
CA ALA A 100 -8.24 -1.78 9.62
C ALA A 100 -8.97 -3.12 9.42
N CYS A 101 -8.78 -4.03 10.37
CA CYS A 101 -9.43 -5.33 10.44
C CYS A 101 -10.70 -5.26 11.32
N SER A 102 -11.61 -6.21 11.16
CA SER A 102 -12.89 -6.22 11.89
C SER A 102 -12.74 -6.42 13.40
N ASP A 103 -11.61 -6.98 13.84
CA ASP A 103 -11.25 -7.19 15.23
C ASP A 103 -10.61 -5.94 15.89
N GLY A 104 -10.47 -4.84 15.14
CA GLY A 104 -9.84 -3.60 15.60
C GLY A 104 -8.32 -3.55 15.41
N SER A 105 -7.70 -4.60 14.87
CA SER A 105 -6.29 -4.56 14.44
C SER A 105 -6.15 -3.90 13.06
N ASN A 106 -4.93 -3.90 12.51
CA ASN A 106 -4.66 -3.45 11.15
C ASN A 106 -3.88 -4.52 10.40
N MET A 107 -4.10 -4.61 9.09
CA MET A 107 -3.14 -5.26 8.20
C MET A 107 -1.77 -4.61 8.39
N THR A 108 -0.70 -5.37 8.24
CA THR A 108 0.67 -4.84 8.35
C THR A 108 1.46 -5.12 7.10
N ALA A 109 2.49 -4.33 6.82
CA ALA A 109 3.41 -4.63 5.74
C ALA A 109 4.85 -4.26 6.10
N LYS A 110 5.76 -5.15 5.68
CA LYS A 110 7.21 -4.94 5.70
C LYS A 110 7.68 -4.71 4.27
N TRP A 111 8.34 -3.58 4.06
CA TRP A 111 8.82 -3.15 2.76
C TRP A 111 10.32 -3.26 2.67
N PHE A 112 10.81 -3.69 1.52
CA PHE A 112 12.22 -3.76 1.20
C PHE A 112 12.53 -2.77 0.09
N LEU A 113 13.63 -2.03 0.28
CA LEU A 113 14.05 -0.97 -0.62
C LEU A 113 15.43 -1.27 -1.20
N ASP A 114 15.67 -0.80 -2.42
CA ASP A 114 16.99 -0.85 -3.05
C ASP A 114 17.94 0.22 -2.48
N SER A 115 19.14 0.35 -3.07
CA SER A 115 20.13 1.37 -2.66
C SER A 115 19.68 2.81 -2.87
N SER A 116 18.68 3.03 -3.72
CA SER A 116 18.15 4.33 -4.09
C SER A 116 16.84 4.65 -3.36
N PHE A 117 16.49 3.89 -2.32
CA PHE A 117 15.23 4.00 -1.58
C PHE A 117 13.99 3.77 -2.45
N LYS A 118 14.13 3.06 -3.58
CA LYS A 118 12.98 2.59 -4.36
C LYS A 118 12.49 1.28 -3.74
N PRO A 119 11.20 1.17 -3.36
CA PRO A 119 10.66 -0.08 -2.87
C PRO A 119 10.62 -1.13 -3.99
N ILE A 120 11.02 -2.36 -3.66
CA ILE A 120 11.14 -3.49 -4.60
C ILE A 120 10.21 -4.65 -4.24
N THR A 121 10.00 -4.87 -2.94
CA THR A 121 9.20 -5.98 -2.42
C THR A 121 8.45 -5.52 -1.18
N ALA A 122 7.24 -6.04 -0.99
CA ALA A 122 6.49 -5.91 0.24
C ALA A 122 6.02 -7.30 0.70
N ILE A 123 6.09 -7.56 2.01
CA ILE A 123 5.44 -8.70 2.64
C ILE A 123 4.32 -8.10 3.48
N ALA A 124 3.07 -8.37 3.11
CA ALA A 124 1.91 -7.90 3.86
C ALA A 124 1.27 -9.05 4.63
N THR A 125 0.85 -8.80 5.86
CA THR A 125 0.06 -9.71 6.67
C THR A 125 -1.38 -9.21 6.68
N ASP A 126 -2.31 -10.06 6.25
CA ASP A 126 -3.73 -9.74 6.24
C ASP A 126 -4.38 -9.92 7.62
N CYS A 127 -5.68 -9.65 7.69
CA CYS A 127 -6.47 -9.75 8.92
C CYS A 127 -6.59 -11.18 9.48
N ASP A 128 -6.32 -12.19 8.66
CA ASP A 128 -6.32 -13.60 9.07
C ASP A 128 -4.91 -14.05 9.51
N GLY A 129 -3.93 -13.13 9.52
CA GLY A 129 -2.54 -13.42 9.86
C GLY A 129 -1.76 -14.09 8.72
N VAL A 130 -2.30 -14.12 7.50
CA VAL A 130 -1.65 -14.75 6.34
C VAL A 130 -0.71 -13.77 5.67
N GLU A 131 0.52 -14.22 5.41
CA GLU A 131 1.51 -13.43 4.70
C GLU A 131 1.40 -13.56 3.19
N HIS A 132 1.47 -12.41 2.52
CA HIS A 132 1.43 -12.26 1.08
C HIS A 132 2.64 -11.48 0.61
N THR A 133 3.40 -12.06 -0.33
CA THR A 133 4.55 -11.39 -0.94
C THR A 133 4.12 -10.66 -2.20
N TYR A 134 4.56 -9.42 -2.33
CA TYR A 134 4.28 -8.57 -3.48
C TYR A 134 5.57 -8.02 -4.07
N SER A 135 5.65 -8.01 -5.40
CA SER A 135 6.63 -7.22 -6.15
C SER A 135 6.08 -5.82 -6.41
N VAL A 136 6.94 -4.80 -6.26
CA VAL A 136 6.57 -3.38 -6.41
C VAL A 136 6.91 -2.90 -7.81
N HIS A 137 5.94 -2.35 -8.52
CA HIS A 137 6.09 -1.90 -9.90
C HIS A 137 5.70 -0.44 -10.09
N GLN A 138 6.35 0.21 -11.05
CA GLN A 138 6.05 1.57 -11.48
C GLN A 138 5.56 1.52 -12.92
N PHE A 139 4.49 2.24 -13.22
CA PHE A 139 4.03 2.41 -14.59
C PHE A 139 4.57 3.72 -15.18
N ASN A 140 5.43 3.63 -16.21
CA ASN A 140 5.94 4.77 -16.96
C ASN A 140 5.08 4.97 -18.22
N PHE A 141 4.64 6.21 -18.46
CA PHE A 141 3.95 6.62 -19.69
C PHE A 141 4.94 7.05 -20.77
#